data_AF-A0A8H9CHW5-F1
#
_entry.id   AF-A0A8H9CHW5-F1
#
_cell.length_a   1.000
_cell.length_b   1.000
_cell.length_c   1.000
_cell.angle_alpha   90.00
_cell.angle_beta   90.00
_cell.angle_gamma   90.00
#
_symmetry.space_group_name_H-M   'P 1'
#
loop_
_entity.id
_entity.type
_entity.pdbx_description
1 polymer ?
#
loop_
_entity_poly.entity_id
_entity_poly.type
_entity_poly.pdbx_seq_one_letter_code
_entity_poly.pdbx_strand_id
1 'polypeptide(L)'
;MKNASTSKFAITTDTGIVTYKAIQTTVHTDAVTIIATDVAGNATEQTVTVSVRITDIVQGFVMNGEGAGDESGYSVSSAGDVNGDGLDDLIVGAPQADPASKDSAGKSYIVFGKTDGATVDLSAIASGIGGFVINGEDANDESGYSVSSAGDVNGDGLDDLIVGAYYATPASKNSAGKSYVVLGKVDGTAVNLSVVVSGTGGFVINGESAGDESGYSVSSAGDVNGDGLDDLIVGAFWADPSGKSRAGKTYVVLGTKDKTAVDLSVIASGSSMGGFVINGENGNDWSGISVSSAGDVNGDGLDDLIVGAFYADPNNKSDAGKSYVVFGKTDKDAVDLSVIAAGTGGFVINGESAEGRSGFSVSSAGDVNGDGLDDLIVGAHNIGKSYIVFGKINKSAVDLSVIVAGKGGFVINGENTGDKSSFSVSSAGDVNGDGLDDLIVGAPHAGFNSKDKAGKSYIVFGKTNGSAINLSAIASGAGGFVINGEDTNDQNGHSVSSAGDVNGDGLDDLIVGAFNADPNNKSDAGKSYVVFGKTDTKAVDLADVSAGN
;
A
#
# COMPACT_ATOMS: atom_id res chain seq x y z
N MET A 1 23.53 3.18 46.72
CA MET A 1 23.70 4.14 45.61
C MET A 1 23.39 5.54 46.10
N LYS A 2 24.24 6.55 45.84
CA LYS A 2 23.91 7.96 46.11
C LYS A 2 24.37 8.85 44.95
N ASN A 3 23.45 9.10 44.01
CA ASN A 3 23.36 10.24 43.09
C ASN A 3 22.20 10.00 42.09
N ALA A 4 21.95 10.95 41.19
CA ALA A 4 20.79 11.10 40.31
C ALA A 4 20.37 9.87 39.46
N SER A 5 21.11 8.75 39.49
CA SER A 5 20.80 7.50 38.77
C SER A 5 19.94 6.49 39.55
N THR A 6 19.64 6.73 40.84
CA THR A 6 18.77 5.81 41.62
C THR A 6 17.32 5.73 41.10
N SER A 7 16.89 6.69 40.27
CA SER A 7 15.59 6.63 39.58
C SER A 7 15.59 5.70 38.37
N LYS A 8 16.74 5.52 37.68
CA LYS A 8 16.86 4.72 36.46
C LYS A 8 17.22 3.25 36.70
N PHE A 9 17.96 2.95 37.76
CA PHE A 9 18.51 1.61 38.01
C PHE A 9 18.00 0.98 39.32
N ALA A 10 17.83 -0.33 39.30
CA ALA A 10 17.66 -1.19 40.47
C ALA A 10 18.94 -2.01 40.69
N ILE A 11 19.24 -2.34 41.96
CA ILE A 11 20.34 -3.25 42.32
C ILE A 11 19.82 -4.34 43.27
N THR A 12 20.15 -5.60 43.00
CA THR A 12 19.84 -6.69 43.93
C THR A 12 20.85 -6.68 45.08
N THR A 13 20.36 -6.66 46.33
CA THR A 13 21.21 -6.56 47.53
C THR A 13 22.12 -7.76 47.76
N ASP A 14 21.76 -8.90 47.17
CA ASP A 14 22.34 -10.20 47.49
C ASP A 14 23.37 -10.63 46.42
N THR A 15 23.16 -10.19 45.18
CA THR A 15 23.97 -10.57 44.01
C THR A 15 24.64 -9.39 43.31
N GLY A 16 24.27 -8.14 43.65
CA GLY A 16 24.87 -6.94 43.06
C GLY A 16 24.52 -6.72 41.59
N ILE A 17 23.47 -7.36 41.08
CA ILE A 17 23.02 -7.21 39.68
C ILE A 17 22.38 -5.84 39.52
N VAL A 18 22.85 -5.07 38.53
CA VAL A 18 22.31 -3.76 38.16
C VAL A 18 21.38 -3.93 36.96
N THR A 19 20.14 -3.43 37.06
CA THR A 19 19.12 -3.52 35.99
C THR A 19 18.45 -2.16 35.79
N TYR A 20 18.10 -1.81 34.55
CA TYR A 20 17.23 -0.66 34.31
C TYR A 20 15.83 -0.91 34.86
N LYS A 21 15.19 0.12 35.41
CA LYS A 21 13.81 0.05 35.91
C LYS A 21 12.75 0.15 34.81
N ALA A 22 13.16 0.55 33.61
CA ALA A 22 12.33 0.65 32.42
C ALA A 22 13.15 0.21 31.19
N ILE A 23 12.46 -0.24 30.14
CA ILE A 23 13.08 -0.53 28.85
C ILE A 23 13.78 0.74 28.33
N GLN A 24 14.96 0.58 27.75
CA GLN A 24 15.73 1.68 27.17
C GLN A 24 15.57 1.61 25.66
N THR A 25 15.05 2.68 25.04
CA THR A 25 14.72 2.73 23.60
C THR A 25 15.70 3.56 22.78
N THR A 26 16.70 4.17 23.41
CA THR A 26 17.69 5.03 22.74
C THR A 26 19.11 4.59 23.09
N VAL A 27 20.03 4.71 22.14
CA VAL A 27 21.47 4.47 22.37
C VAL A 27 22.00 5.50 23.36
N HIS A 28 22.54 5.03 24.47
CA HIS A 28 23.18 5.90 25.45
C HIS A 28 24.20 5.13 26.29
N THR A 29 24.94 5.87 27.12
CA THR A 29 25.88 5.31 28.06
C THR A 29 25.71 6.01 29.40
N ASP A 30 25.34 5.23 30.41
CA ASP A 30 25.15 5.69 31.77
C ASP A 30 26.31 5.18 32.65
N ALA A 31 26.78 6.02 33.57
CA ALA A 31 27.77 5.65 34.58
C ALA A 31 27.07 5.33 35.90
N VAL A 32 27.35 4.14 36.46
CA VAL A 32 26.81 3.68 37.73
C VAL A 32 27.95 3.50 38.74
N THR A 33 27.92 4.29 39.82
CA THR A 33 28.86 4.12 40.93
C THR A 33 28.26 3.20 42.00
N ILE A 34 28.89 2.04 42.20
CA ILE A 34 28.59 1.07 43.23
C ILE A 34 29.47 1.37 44.45
N ILE A 35 28.85 1.45 45.63
CA ILE A 35 29.55 1.63 46.90
C ILE A 35 29.26 0.42 47.77
N ALA A 36 30.31 -0.34 48.11
CA ALA A 36 30.23 -1.43 49.05
C ALA A 36 30.76 -0.95 50.40
N THR A 37 29.99 -1.16 51.46
CA THR A 37 30.36 -0.79 52.83
C THR A 37 30.42 -2.03 53.69
N ASP A 38 31.55 -2.27 54.37
CA ASP A 38 31.68 -3.39 55.30
C ASP A 38 30.97 -3.13 56.64
N VAL A 39 30.89 -4.16 57.49
CA VAL A 39 30.27 -4.06 58.82
C VAL A 39 30.98 -3.09 59.77
N ALA A 40 32.21 -2.67 59.44
CA ALA A 40 32.98 -1.69 60.19
C ALA A 40 32.79 -0.26 59.66
N GLY A 41 32.03 -0.08 58.57
CA GLY A 41 31.76 1.22 57.95
C GLY A 41 32.79 1.66 56.91
N ASN A 42 33.74 0.80 56.53
CA ASN A 42 34.70 1.12 55.47
C ASN A 42 34.01 1.01 54.11
N ALA A 43 34.13 2.05 53.27
CA ALA A 43 33.49 2.10 51.96
C ALA A 43 34.53 1.95 50.83
N THR A 44 34.19 1.14 49.84
CA THR A 44 34.92 1.02 48.57
C THR A 44 33.99 1.43 47.43
N GLU A 45 34.48 2.29 46.53
CA GLU A 45 33.72 2.76 45.37
C GLU A 45 34.25 2.14 44.08
N GLN A 46 33.35 1.70 43.22
CA GLN A 46 33.66 1.26 41.86
C GLN A 46 32.65 1.90 40.90
N THR A 47 33.17 2.55 39.85
CA THR A 47 32.31 3.01 38.76
C THR A 47 32.27 1.95 37.66
N VAL A 48 31.08 1.63 37.20
CA VAL A 48 30.79 0.73 36.10
C VAL A 48 30.05 1.52 35.02
N THR A 49 30.47 1.34 33.78
CA THR A 49 29.80 1.94 32.62
C THR A 49 28.81 0.92 32.06
N VAL A 50 27.54 1.32 31.91
CA VAL A 50 26.50 0.52 31.27
C VAL A 50 26.13 1.20 29.96
N SER A 51 26.45 0.56 28.85
CA SER A 51 26.08 1.06 27.52
C SER A 51 24.88 0.29 27.01
N VAL A 52 23.84 1.01 26.61
CA VAL A 52 22.78 0.47 25.75
C VAL A 52 23.27 0.67 24.33
N ARG A 53 23.61 -0.43 23.66
CA ARG A 53 23.92 -0.44 22.24
C ARG A 53 22.75 -1.12 21.55
N ILE A 54 22.19 -0.47 20.54
CA ILE A 54 21.42 -1.18 19.52
C ILE A 54 22.48 -1.56 18.49
N THR A 55 22.91 -2.83 18.49
CA THR A 55 24.05 -3.23 17.66
C THR A 55 23.66 -3.47 16.21
N ASP A 56 22.39 -3.75 15.92
CA ASP A 56 21.85 -3.83 14.57
C ASP A 56 20.40 -3.34 14.67
N ILE A 57 20.11 -2.10 14.28
CA ILE A 57 18.71 -1.72 14.01
C ILE A 57 18.42 -2.41 12.70
N VAL A 58 17.80 -3.58 12.76
CA VAL A 58 17.25 -4.25 11.60
C VAL A 58 16.44 -3.21 10.82
N GLN A 59 16.82 -2.93 9.58
CA GLN A 59 16.12 -1.93 8.76
C GLN A 59 14.86 -2.47 8.09
N GLY A 60 14.56 -3.76 8.28
CA GLY A 60 13.44 -4.47 7.71
C GLY A 60 13.81 -5.91 7.36
N PHE A 61 13.09 -6.51 6.41
CA PHE A 61 13.38 -7.86 5.92
C PHE A 61 13.00 -8.02 4.45
N VAL A 62 13.60 -9.03 3.80
CA VAL A 62 13.32 -9.39 2.40
C VAL A 62 12.46 -10.65 2.32
N MET A 63 11.54 -10.66 1.36
CA MET A 63 10.73 -11.79 0.91
C MET A 63 11.24 -12.26 -0.46
N ASN A 64 11.73 -13.49 -0.53
CA ASN A 64 12.23 -14.09 -1.77
C ASN A 64 11.15 -14.91 -2.48
N GLY A 65 10.96 -14.67 -3.78
CA GLY A 65 10.04 -15.40 -4.64
C GLY A 65 10.19 -16.92 -4.64
N GLU A 66 9.07 -17.61 -4.85
CA GLU A 66 8.97 -19.07 -4.78
C GLU A 66 9.54 -19.76 -6.04
N GLY A 67 9.04 -19.44 -7.22
CA GLY A 67 9.40 -20.05 -8.51
C GLY A 67 10.01 -19.05 -9.48
N ALA A 68 10.78 -19.54 -10.46
CA ALA A 68 11.33 -18.68 -11.50
C ALA A 68 10.23 -18.22 -12.46
N GLY A 69 10.19 -16.92 -12.78
CA GLY A 69 9.15 -16.32 -13.62
C GLY A 69 7.84 -16.06 -12.91
N ASP A 70 7.72 -16.31 -11.60
CA ASP A 70 6.49 -16.06 -10.83
C ASP A 70 6.19 -14.56 -10.69
N GLU A 71 7.19 -13.69 -10.84
CA GLU A 71 7.10 -12.22 -10.72
C GLU A 71 6.53 -11.76 -9.37
N SER A 72 6.93 -12.39 -8.26
CA SER A 72 6.43 -11.98 -6.93
C SER A 72 6.87 -10.56 -6.56
N GLY A 73 5.96 -9.78 -5.99
CA GLY A 73 6.17 -8.35 -5.76
C GLY A 73 5.75 -7.48 -6.95
N TYR A 74 5.01 -8.05 -7.91
CA TYR A 74 4.34 -7.27 -8.96
C TYR A 74 3.36 -6.26 -8.37
N SER A 75 2.57 -6.71 -7.39
CA SER A 75 1.68 -5.88 -6.58
C SER A 75 1.90 -6.23 -5.11
N VAL A 76 2.04 -5.21 -4.26
CA VAL A 76 2.22 -5.35 -2.82
C VAL A 76 1.30 -4.39 -2.07
N SER A 77 0.86 -4.78 -0.88
CA SER A 77 0.08 -3.94 0.03
C SER A 77 0.22 -4.44 1.48
N SER A 78 -0.05 -3.58 2.46
CA SER A 78 -0.54 -4.05 3.76
C SER A 78 -1.80 -4.91 3.55
N ALA A 79 -1.92 -5.95 4.35
CA ALA A 79 -3.10 -6.79 4.46
C ALA A 79 -3.97 -6.42 5.66
N GLY A 80 -3.50 -5.54 6.56
CA GLY A 80 -4.07 -5.36 7.90
C GLY A 80 -3.77 -6.55 8.81
N ASP A 81 -4.42 -6.67 9.97
CA ASP A 81 -4.27 -7.79 10.90
C ASP A 81 -5.20 -8.95 10.48
N VAL A 82 -4.78 -9.71 9.47
CA VAL A 82 -5.60 -10.80 8.93
C VAL A 82 -5.65 -12.01 9.85
N ASN A 83 -4.76 -12.08 10.85
CA ASN A 83 -4.59 -13.23 11.73
C ASN A 83 -4.99 -12.95 13.19
N GLY A 84 -5.23 -11.69 13.55
CA GLY A 84 -5.71 -11.24 14.85
C GLY A 84 -4.62 -11.21 15.94
N ASP A 85 -3.34 -11.09 15.57
CA ASP A 85 -2.23 -11.03 16.53
C ASP A 85 -1.79 -9.61 16.90
N GLY A 86 -2.40 -8.60 16.28
CA GLY A 86 -2.17 -7.18 16.53
C GLY A 86 -0.94 -6.61 15.82
N LEU A 87 -0.35 -7.35 14.88
CA LEU A 87 0.62 -6.83 13.93
C LEU A 87 -0.03 -6.73 12.55
N ASP A 88 0.34 -5.71 11.78
CA ASP A 88 -0.10 -5.67 10.40
C ASP A 88 0.60 -6.76 9.57
N ASP A 89 -0.19 -7.43 8.73
CA ASP A 89 0.26 -8.47 7.82
C ASP A 89 0.45 -7.89 6.41
N LEU A 90 1.02 -8.70 5.51
CA LEU A 90 1.40 -8.26 4.16
C LEU A 90 0.77 -9.15 3.11
N ILE A 91 0.39 -8.57 1.96
CA ILE A 91 0.00 -9.33 0.77
C ILE A 91 0.94 -9.03 -0.41
N VAL A 92 1.44 -10.10 -1.05
CA VAL A 92 2.37 -10.06 -2.18
C VAL A 92 1.80 -10.85 -3.35
N GLY A 93 1.53 -10.17 -4.47
CA GLY A 93 1.06 -10.76 -5.72
C GLY A 93 2.19 -11.33 -6.59
N ALA A 94 1.92 -12.48 -7.20
CA ALA A 94 2.79 -13.19 -8.15
C ALA A 94 1.95 -13.70 -9.34
N PRO A 95 1.55 -12.81 -10.25
CA PRO A 95 0.52 -13.10 -11.26
C PRO A 95 0.93 -14.19 -12.26
N GLN A 96 2.23 -14.41 -12.46
CA GLN A 96 2.75 -15.38 -13.41
C GLN A 96 3.04 -16.76 -12.79
N ALA A 97 2.76 -16.95 -11.50
CA ALA A 97 2.95 -18.23 -10.85
C ALA A 97 2.01 -19.33 -11.36
N ASP A 98 2.48 -20.58 -11.34
CA ASP A 98 1.79 -21.75 -11.90
C ASP A 98 1.25 -22.73 -10.82
N PRO A 99 0.32 -22.34 -9.94
CA PRO A 99 -0.19 -23.22 -8.90
C PRO A 99 -0.86 -24.46 -9.51
N ALA A 100 -0.52 -25.63 -8.97
CA ALA A 100 -1.04 -26.92 -9.45
C ALA A 100 -0.87 -27.14 -10.96
N SER A 101 0.22 -26.61 -11.56
CA SER A 101 0.53 -26.70 -12.99
C SER A 101 -0.52 -26.03 -13.90
N LYS A 102 -1.11 -24.93 -13.43
CA LYS A 102 -1.98 -24.06 -14.23
C LYS A 102 -1.18 -22.82 -14.63
N ASP A 103 -0.74 -22.79 -15.88
CA ASP A 103 0.07 -21.71 -16.44
C ASP A 103 -0.55 -20.33 -16.12
N SER A 104 0.22 -19.43 -15.50
CA SER A 104 -0.17 -18.05 -15.14
C SER A 104 -1.54 -17.95 -14.48
N ALA A 105 -1.95 -18.95 -13.68
CA ALA A 105 -3.14 -18.82 -12.84
C ALA A 105 -2.89 -17.80 -11.72
N GLY A 106 -1.63 -17.62 -11.34
CA GLY A 106 -1.17 -16.65 -10.36
C GLY A 106 -1.29 -17.13 -8.91
N LYS A 107 -0.52 -16.50 -8.04
CA LYS A 107 -0.55 -16.69 -6.59
C LYS A 107 -0.56 -15.34 -5.88
N SER A 108 -1.04 -15.35 -4.64
CA SER A 108 -0.79 -14.27 -3.68
C SER A 108 -0.33 -14.87 -2.36
N TYR A 109 0.65 -14.24 -1.73
CA TYR A 109 1.24 -14.69 -0.47
C TYR A 109 0.87 -13.72 0.62
N ILE A 110 0.30 -14.25 1.69
CA ILE A 110 0.00 -13.51 2.91
C ILE A 110 1.13 -13.83 3.86
N VAL A 111 1.88 -12.82 4.27
CA VAL A 111 3.02 -12.94 5.18
C VAL A 111 2.65 -12.26 6.46
N PHE A 112 2.64 -13.02 7.56
CA PHE A 112 2.28 -12.46 8.85
C PHE A 112 3.36 -11.51 9.38
N GLY A 113 2.92 -10.45 10.05
CA GLY A 113 3.75 -9.47 10.73
C GLY A 113 4.75 -10.13 11.68
N LYS A 114 5.93 -9.53 11.82
CA LYS A 114 6.98 -10.05 12.70
C LYS A 114 7.97 -8.99 13.12
N THR A 115 8.46 -9.15 14.34
CA THR A 115 9.38 -8.19 14.99
C THR A 115 10.86 -8.37 14.63
N ASP A 116 11.21 -9.40 13.84
CA ASP A 116 12.59 -9.70 13.48
C ASP A 116 12.90 -9.41 12.00
N GLY A 117 14.18 -9.27 11.68
CA GLY A 117 14.67 -9.04 10.32
C GLY A 117 14.89 -10.29 9.49
N ALA A 118 14.41 -11.45 9.94
CA ALA A 118 14.73 -12.70 9.26
C ALA A 118 14.15 -12.72 7.83
N THR A 119 14.96 -13.16 6.87
CA THR A 119 14.49 -13.39 5.49
C THR A 119 13.31 -14.35 5.46
N VAL A 120 12.32 -14.04 4.63
CA VAL A 120 11.17 -14.88 4.35
C VAL A 120 11.33 -15.47 2.95
N ASP A 121 11.28 -16.79 2.82
CA ASP A 121 11.13 -17.43 1.51
C ASP A 121 9.65 -17.71 1.27
N LEU A 122 9.07 -17.22 0.18
CA LEU A 122 7.64 -17.40 -0.11
C LEU A 122 7.23 -18.88 -0.27
N SER A 123 8.19 -19.77 -0.50
CA SER A 123 7.97 -21.23 -0.44
C SER A 123 7.60 -21.73 0.98
N ALA A 124 8.06 -21.06 2.03
CA ALA A 124 7.70 -21.37 3.41
C ALA A 124 6.26 -20.90 3.72
N ILE A 125 5.89 -19.71 3.24
CA ILE A 125 4.52 -19.20 3.29
C ILE A 125 3.55 -20.14 2.56
N ALA A 126 3.93 -20.62 1.38
CA ALA A 126 3.17 -21.63 0.64
C ALA A 126 2.98 -22.96 1.40
N SER A 127 3.90 -23.27 2.33
CA SER A 127 3.81 -24.43 3.22
C SER A 127 3.07 -24.16 4.53
N GLY A 128 2.57 -22.93 4.74
CA GLY A 128 1.81 -22.51 5.91
C GLY A 128 2.66 -22.10 7.11
N ILE A 129 3.91 -21.68 6.89
CA ILE A 129 4.82 -21.21 7.94
C ILE A 129 4.95 -19.70 7.84
N GLY A 130 4.49 -18.97 8.86
CA GLY A 130 4.55 -17.50 8.89
C GLY A 130 3.54 -16.80 8.00
N GLY A 131 2.47 -17.49 7.60
CA GLY A 131 1.45 -16.98 6.70
C GLY A 131 0.77 -18.09 5.89
N PHE A 132 0.10 -17.72 4.81
CA PHE A 132 -0.52 -18.66 3.87
C PHE A 132 -0.48 -18.17 2.43
N VAL A 133 -0.70 -19.09 1.47
CA VAL A 133 -0.79 -18.78 0.04
C VAL A 133 -2.23 -18.87 -0.46
N ILE A 134 -2.59 -17.97 -1.37
CA ILE A 134 -3.80 -18.02 -2.19
C ILE A 134 -3.40 -18.50 -3.59
N ASN A 135 -3.95 -19.63 -4.02
CA ASN A 135 -3.70 -20.20 -5.34
C ASN A 135 -4.80 -19.83 -6.33
N GLY A 136 -4.40 -19.35 -7.51
CA GLY A 136 -5.28 -19.01 -8.63
C GLY A 136 -6.26 -20.10 -9.06
N GLU A 137 -7.42 -19.67 -9.58
CA GLU A 137 -8.50 -20.57 -9.99
C GLU A 137 -8.17 -21.30 -11.29
N ASP A 138 -8.04 -20.59 -12.41
CA ASP A 138 -7.84 -21.17 -13.74
C ASP A 138 -6.57 -20.62 -14.41
N ALA A 139 -6.06 -21.36 -15.39
CA ALA A 139 -4.85 -20.95 -16.12
C ALA A 139 -5.08 -19.66 -16.92
N ASN A 140 -4.08 -18.77 -16.91
CA ASN A 140 -4.07 -17.43 -17.53
C ASN A 140 -5.04 -16.42 -16.91
N ASP A 141 -5.60 -16.70 -15.73
CA ASP A 141 -6.42 -15.74 -15.00
C ASP A 141 -5.58 -14.57 -14.42
N GLU A 142 -4.27 -14.78 -14.26
CA GLU A 142 -3.31 -13.83 -13.67
C GLU A 142 -3.76 -13.27 -12.31
N SER A 143 -4.25 -14.16 -11.43
CA SER A 143 -4.62 -13.73 -10.08
C SER A 143 -3.43 -13.20 -9.30
N GLY A 144 -3.61 -12.12 -8.54
CA GLY A 144 -2.52 -11.44 -7.85
C GLY A 144 -1.83 -10.35 -8.69
N TYR A 145 -2.37 -10.00 -9.86
CA TYR A 145 -1.94 -8.82 -10.62
C TYR A 145 -2.16 -7.52 -9.83
N SER A 146 -3.27 -7.44 -9.10
CA SER A 146 -3.56 -6.39 -8.13
C SER A 146 -4.06 -7.03 -6.84
N VAL A 147 -3.45 -6.67 -5.72
CA VAL A 147 -3.79 -7.13 -4.37
C VAL A 147 -3.92 -5.95 -3.42
N SER A 148 -4.78 -6.09 -2.41
CA SER A 148 -4.98 -5.09 -1.36
C SER A 148 -5.57 -5.76 -0.11
N SER A 149 -5.40 -5.15 1.05
CA SER A 149 -6.35 -5.36 2.15
C SER A 149 -7.76 -4.96 1.66
N ALA A 150 -8.76 -5.69 2.14
CA ALA A 150 -10.16 -5.36 1.97
C ALA A 150 -10.76 -4.68 3.22
N GLY A 151 -10.00 -4.58 4.33
CA GLY A 151 -10.56 -4.26 5.64
C GLY A 151 -11.46 -5.40 6.18
N ASP A 152 -12.23 -5.16 7.23
CA ASP A 152 -13.17 -6.13 7.81
C ASP A 152 -14.52 -6.09 7.06
N VAL A 153 -14.54 -6.65 5.86
CA VAL A 153 -15.75 -6.60 5.01
C VAL A 153 -16.90 -7.43 5.57
N ASN A 154 -16.63 -8.33 6.51
CA ASN A 154 -17.59 -9.27 7.04
C ASN A 154 -17.96 -9.00 8.51
N GLY A 155 -17.27 -8.10 9.19
CA GLY A 155 -17.53 -7.67 10.56
C GLY A 155 -17.19 -8.75 11.59
N ASP A 156 -16.14 -9.55 11.36
CA ASP A 156 -15.64 -10.54 12.33
C ASP A 156 -14.38 -10.11 13.10
N GLY A 157 -13.87 -8.92 12.79
CA GLY A 157 -12.75 -8.27 13.47
C GLY A 157 -11.38 -8.73 13.00
N LEU A 158 -11.31 -9.44 11.88
CA LEU A 158 -10.05 -9.69 11.16
C LEU A 158 -10.09 -8.91 9.85
N ASP A 159 -8.94 -8.40 9.41
CA ASP A 159 -8.86 -7.83 8.09
C ASP A 159 -8.98 -8.93 7.01
N ASP A 160 -9.74 -8.63 5.97
CA ASP A 160 -9.97 -9.47 4.82
C ASP A 160 -9.08 -9.02 3.64
N LEU A 161 -9.09 -9.79 2.55
CA LEU A 161 -8.19 -9.59 1.41
C LEU A 161 -8.98 -9.51 0.11
N ILE A 162 -8.55 -8.65 -0.81
CA ILE A 162 -9.06 -8.64 -2.20
C ILE A 162 -7.94 -8.93 -3.21
N VAL A 163 -8.20 -9.87 -4.11
CA VAL A 163 -7.27 -10.31 -5.16
C VAL A 163 -7.93 -10.20 -6.53
N GLY A 164 -7.33 -9.42 -7.43
CA GLY A 164 -7.76 -9.26 -8.82
C GLY A 164 -7.23 -10.35 -9.75
N ALA A 165 -8.06 -10.80 -10.69
CA ALA A 165 -7.77 -11.76 -11.76
C ALA A 165 -8.43 -11.29 -13.06
N TYR A 166 -7.85 -10.26 -13.67
CA TYR A 166 -8.49 -9.44 -14.71
C TYR A 166 -8.73 -10.18 -16.04
N TYR A 167 -8.00 -11.27 -16.31
CA TYR A 167 -8.25 -12.12 -17.48
C TYR A 167 -9.23 -13.27 -17.24
N ALA A 168 -9.71 -13.45 -16.01
CA ALA A 168 -10.63 -14.52 -15.70
C ALA A 168 -11.92 -14.46 -16.54
N THR A 169 -12.48 -15.63 -16.80
CA THR A 169 -13.63 -15.81 -17.72
C THR A 169 -14.88 -16.30 -16.97
N PRO A 170 -15.52 -15.45 -16.14
CA PRO A 170 -16.75 -15.82 -15.43
C PRO A 170 -17.90 -16.03 -16.42
N ALA A 171 -18.69 -17.09 -16.22
CA ALA A 171 -19.88 -17.41 -17.01
C ALA A 171 -19.67 -17.34 -18.55
N SER A 172 -18.49 -17.78 -19.03
CA SER A 172 -18.10 -17.74 -20.45
C SER A 172 -17.97 -16.33 -21.07
N LYS A 173 -17.81 -15.29 -20.24
CA LYS A 173 -17.48 -13.94 -20.69
C LYS A 173 -15.95 -13.76 -20.69
N ASN A 174 -15.32 -14.01 -21.84
CA ASN A 174 -13.85 -13.97 -21.95
C ASN A 174 -13.29 -12.64 -21.43
N SER A 175 -12.32 -12.71 -20.52
CA SER A 175 -11.65 -11.53 -19.94
C SER A 175 -12.62 -10.48 -19.40
N ALA A 176 -13.78 -10.92 -18.89
CA ALA A 176 -14.61 -10.04 -18.08
C ALA A 176 -13.93 -9.74 -16.73
N GLY A 177 -13.04 -10.63 -16.30
CA GLY A 177 -12.29 -10.55 -15.07
C GLY A 177 -13.09 -11.03 -13.87
N LYS A 178 -12.36 -11.38 -12.81
CA LYS A 178 -12.90 -11.69 -11.48
C LYS A 178 -12.08 -10.95 -10.44
N SER A 179 -12.69 -10.70 -9.30
CA SER A 179 -11.99 -10.40 -8.05
C SER A 179 -12.44 -11.38 -6.99
N TYR A 180 -11.57 -11.69 -6.03
CA TYR A 180 -11.87 -12.64 -4.96
C TYR A 180 -11.65 -11.95 -3.64
N VAL A 181 -12.66 -12.03 -2.78
CA VAL A 181 -12.54 -11.63 -1.39
C VAL A 181 -12.22 -12.88 -0.60
N VAL A 182 -11.09 -12.88 0.09
CA VAL A 182 -10.63 -13.99 0.94
C VAL A 182 -10.63 -13.50 2.37
N LEU A 183 -11.37 -14.17 3.24
CA LEU A 183 -11.53 -13.71 4.62
C LEU A 183 -10.28 -13.99 5.46
N GLY A 184 -10.02 -13.10 6.41
CA GLY A 184 -8.97 -13.22 7.40
C GLY A 184 -9.05 -14.54 8.18
N LYS A 185 -7.89 -15.08 8.56
CA LYS A 185 -7.79 -16.32 9.34
C LYS A 185 -6.43 -16.48 10.02
N VAL A 186 -6.49 -17.10 11.20
CA VAL A 186 -5.32 -17.36 12.06
C VAL A 186 -4.42 -18.49 11.51
N ASP A 187 -4.98 -19.47 10.81
CA ASP A 187 -4.19 -20.63 10.37
C ASP A 187 -3.44 -20.37 9.05
N GLY A 188 -2.29 -21.05 8.89
CA GLY A 188 -1.47 -20.98 7.67
C GLY A 188 -1.97 -21.85 6.52
N THR A 189 -3.21 -22.35 6.53
CA THR A 189 -3.66 -23.28 5.48
C THR A 189 -3.81 -22.57 4.13
N ALA A 190 -3.36 -23.19 3.04
CA ALA A 190 -3.48 -22.60 1.72
C ALA A 190 -4.95 -22.44 1.30
N VAL A 191 -5.27 -21.30 0.68
CA VAL A 191 -6.57 -21.02 0.08
C VAL A 191 -6.48 -21.31 -1.42
N ASN A 192 -7.52 -21.95 -1.99
CA ASN A 192 -7.64 -22.11 -3.44
C ASN A 192 -8.85 -21.33 -3.91
N LEU A 193 -8.68 -20.42 -4.87
CA LEU A 193 -9.77 -19.55 -5.32
C LEU A 193 -10.97 -20.34 -5.89
N SER A 194 -10.75 -21.55 -6.39
CA SER A 194 -11.82 -22.46 -6.83
C SER A 194 -12.84 -22.84 -5.74
N VAL A 195 -12.48 -22.79 -4.45
CA VAL A 195 -13.43 -23.00 -3.35
C VAL A 195 -14.06 -21.68 -2.85
N VAL A 196 -13.38 -20.55 -3.03
CA VAL A 196 -13.89 -19.20 -2.73
C VAL A 196 -15.08 -18.86 -3.63
N VAL A 197 -15.04 -19.29 -4.90
CA VAL A 197 -16.18 -19.19 -5.83
C VAL A 197 -17.46 -19.85 -5.28
N SER A 198 -17.31 -20.86 -4.43
CA SER A 198 -18.41 -21.59 -3.80
C SER A 198 -18.75 -21.08 -2.38
N GLY A 199 -18.22 -19.93 -1.97
CA GLY A 199 -18.51 -19.30 -0.67
C GLY A 199 -17.69 -19.84 0.51
N THR A 200 -16.62 -20.61 0.25
CA THR A 200 -15.76 -21.15 1.32
C THR A 200 -14.60 -20.20 1.59
N GLY A 201 -14.55 -19.64 2.79
CA GLY A 201 -13.47 -18.73 3.22
C GLY A 201 -13.47 -17.38 2.50
N GLY A 202 -14.58 -16.99 1.89
CA GLY A 202 -14.67 -15.78 1.06
C GLY A 202 -15.77 -15.87 0.02
N PHE A 203 -15.78 -14.92 -0.92
CA PHE A 203 -16.69 -14.88 -2.05
C PHE A 203 -16.01 -14.30 -3.31
N VAL A 204 -16.61 -14.55 -4.48
CA VAL A 204 -16.11 -14.06 -5.77
C VAL A 204 -16.97 -12.91 -6.28
N ILE A 205 -16.34 -11.94 -6.94
CA ILE A 205 -16.94 -10.84 -7.67
C ILE A 205 -16.71 -11.11 -9.17
N ASN A 206 -17.78 -11.36 -9.93
CA ASN A 206 -17.71 -11.69 -11.35
C ASN A 206 -17.91 -10.44 -12.22
N GLY A 207 -17.02 -10.27 -13.20
CA GLY A 207 -17.08 -9.21 -14.21
C GLY A 207 -18.41 -9.11 -14.98
N GLU A 208 -18.75 -7.87 -15.36
CA GLU A 208 -20.00 -7.56 -16.04
C GLU A 208 -20.03 -8.08 -17.47
N SER A 209 -19.11 -7.66 -18.34
CA SER A 209 -19.08 -7.98 -19.77
C SER A 209 -17.72 -8.47 -20.23
N ALA A 210 -17.70 -9.23 -21.33
CA ALA A 210 -16.45 -9.76 -21.89
C ALA A 210 -15.52 -8.61 -22.34
N GLY A 211 -14.25 -8.69 -21.97
CA GLY A 211 -13.22 -7.69 -22.29
C GLY A 211 -13.23 -6.44 -21.41
N ASP A 212 -14.08 -6.38 -20.37
CA ASP A 212 -14.09 -5.26 -19.43
C ASP A 212 -12.86 -5.25 -18.50
N GLU A 213 -12.21 -6.42 -18.34
CA GLU A 213 -11.02 -6.64 -17.50
C GLU A 213 -11.19 -6.15 -16.06
N SER A 214 -12.33 -6.48 -15.45
CA SER A 214 -12.58 -6.14 -14.05
C SER A 214 -11.60 -6.83 -13.12
N GLY A 215 -11.16 -6.13 -12.07
CA GLY A 215 -10.12 -6.64 -11.17
C GLY A 215 -8.70 -6.34 -11.64
N TYR A 216 -8.52 -5.51 -12.67
CA TYR A 216 -7.21 -4.95 -13.04
C TYR A 216 -6.61 -4.11 -11.91
N SER A 217 -7.46 -3.35 -11.22
CA SER A 217 -7.14 -2.62 -10.00
C SER A 217 -8.24 -2.87 -8.97
N VAL A 218 -7.85 -3.28 -7.77
CA VAL A 218 -8.72 -3.53 -6.61
C VAL A 218 -8.18 -2.82 -5.38
N SER A 219 -9.06 -2.41 -4.48
CA SER A 219 -8.68 -1.85 -3.17
C SER A 219 -9.83 -1.98 -2.18
N SER A 220 -9.55 -1.82 -0.88
CA SER A 220 -10.58 -1.42 0.07
C SER A 220 -11.12 -0.04 -0.33
N ALA A 221 -12.40 0.16 -0.11
CA ALA A 221 -13.07 1.45 -0.24
C ALA A 221 -13.24 2.14 1.12
N GLY A 222 -12.94 1.47 2.23
CA GLY A 222 -13.38 1.88 3.57
C GLY A 222 -14.90 1.74 3.72
N ASP A 223 -15.48 2.33 4.77
CA ASP A 223 -16.94 2.33 4.99
C ASP A 223 -17.58 3.51 4.24
N VAL A 224 -17.78 3.35 2.93
CA VAL A 224 -18.31 4.43 2.08
C VAL A 224 -19.79 4.68 2.33
N ASN A 225 -20.47 3.80 3.07
CA ASN A 225 -21.91 3.83 3.25
C ASN A 225 -22.37 4.01 4.71
N GLY A 226 -21.43 3.97 5.66
CA GLY A 226 -21.67 4.21 7.08
C GLY A 226 -22.35 3.05 7.80
N ASP A 227 -22.23 1.81 7.31
CA ASP A 227 -22.83 0.63 7.94
C ASP A 227 -21.89 -0.15 8.86
N GLY A 228 -20.64 0.30 8.97
CA GLY A 228 -19.62 -0.23 9.85
C GLY A 228 -18.93 -1.49 9.33
N LEU A 229 -19.09 -1.81 8.04
CA LEU A 229 -18.30 -2.81 7.34
C LEU A 229 -17.45 -2.10 6.30
N ASP A 230 -16.23 -2.60 6.08
CA ASP A 230 -15.42 -2.10 4.98
C ASP A 230 -16.04 -2.54 3.63
N ASP A 231 -16.05 -1.60 2.69
CA ASP A 231 -16.53 -1.79 1.33
C ASP A 231 -15.34 -2.00 0.37
N LEU A 232 -15.63 -2.39 -0.87
CA LEU A 232 -14.62 -2.74 -1.87
C LEU A 232 -14.77 -1.89 -3.12
N ILE A 233 -13.65 -1.54 -3.75
CA ILE A 233 -13.63 -0.87 -5.05
C ILE A 233 -12.91 -1.71 -6.12
N VAL A 234 -13.57 -1.91 -7.26
CA VAL A 234 -13.08 -2.76 -8.37
C VAL A 234 -13.12 -1.99 -9.68
N GLY A 235 -11.96 -1.81 -10.31
CA GLY A 235 -11.81 -1.17 -11.62
C GLY A 235 -12.02 -2.12 -12.80
N ALA A 236 -12.71 -1.65 -13.83
CA ALA A 236 -12.95 -2.31 -15.12
C ALA A 236 -12.70 -1.28 -16.25
N PHE A 237 -11.42 -0.97 -16.46
CA PHE A 237 -10.98 0.21 -17.20
C PHE A 237 -11.30 0.18 -18.70
N TRP A 238 -11.62 -0.98 -19.26
CA TRP A 238 -12.05 -1.13 -20.66
C TRP A 238 -13.55 -1.27 -20.87
N ALA A 239 -14.34 -1.22 -19.79
CA ALA A 239 -15.79 -1.27 -19.92
C ALA A 239 -16.35 -0.10 -20.76
N ASP A 240 -17.49 -0.36 -21.40
CA ASP A 240 -18.16 0.56 -22.34
C ASP A 240 -19.47 1.14 -21.76
N PRO A 241 -19.45 1.94 -20.67
CA PRO A 241 -20.66 2.45 -20.06
C PRO A 241 -21.47 3.31 -21.04
N SER A 242 -22.77 3.04 -21.12
CA SER A 242 -23.69 3.77 -22.02
C SER A 242 -23.21 3.83 -23.48
N GLY A 243 -22.44 2.84 -23.94
CA GLY A 243 -21.89 2.78 -25.30
C GLY A 243 -20.68 3.67 -25.56
N LYS A 244 -20.08 4.27 -24.52
CA LYS A 244 -18.83 5.04 -24.63
C LYS A 244 -17.65 4.07 -24.61
N SER A 245 -17.06 3.81 -25.77
CA SER A 245 -15.98 2.82 -25.88
C SER A 245 -14.80 3.13 -24.96
N ARG A 246 -14.42 2.18 -24.11
CA ARG A 246 -13.30 2.27 -23.15
C ARG A 246 -13.35 3.52 -22.29
N ALA A 247 -14.55 3.99 -21.94
CA ALA A 247 -14.66 5.02 -20.93
C ALA A 247 -14.28 4.46 -19.56
N GLY A 248 -14.48 3.15 -19.37
CA GLY A 248 -14.20 2.43 -18.14
C GLY A 248 -15.36 2.51 -17.15
N LYS A 249 -15.44 1.52 -16.26
CA LYS A 249 -16.35 1.49 -15.12
C LYS A 249 -15.55 1.18 -13.86
N THR A 250 -16.06 1.66 -12.74
CA THR A 250 -15.62 1.26 -11.41
C THR A 250 -16.84 0.80 -10.63
N TYR A 251 -16.67 -0.20 -9.77
CA TYR A 251 -17.75 -0.77 -8.97
C TYR A 251 -17.40 -0.65 -7.51
N VAL A 252 -18.36 -0.17 -6.73
CA VAL A 252 -18.32 -0.29 -5.28
C VAL A 252 -19.16 -1.50 -4.92
N VAL A 253 -18.56 -2.46 -4.22
CA VAL A 253 -19.22 -3.64 -3.68
C VAL A 253 -19.25 -3.49 -2.17
N LEU A 254 -20.44 -3.45 -1.58
CA LEU A 254 -20.55 -3.20 -0.13
C LEU A 254 -20.15 -4.43 0.68
N GLY A 255 -19.56 -4.19 1.84
CA GLY A 255 -19.26 -5.18 2.86
C GLY A 255 -20.48 -6.01 3.20
N THR A 256 -20.28 -7.30 3.48
CA THR A 256 -21.36 -8.23 3.77
C THR A 256 -20.90 -9.48 4.51
N LYS A 257 -21.79 -9.98 5.37
CA LYS A 257 -21.66 -11.31 6.00
C LYS A 257 -22.03 -12.45 5.04
N ASP A 258 -22.70 -12.12 3.94
CA ASP A 258 -23.08 -13.10 2.92
C ASP A 258 -21.86 -13.46 2.06
N LYS A 259 -21.65 -14.76 1.86
CA LYS A 259 -20.51 -15.30 1.09
C LYS A 259 -20.94 -15.73 -0.32
N THR A 260 -22.13 -15.33 -0.76
CA THR A 260 -22.60 -15.58 -2.13
C THR A 260 -21.79 -14.76 -3.13
N ALA A 261 -21.59 -15.33 -4.31
CA ALA A 261 -20.96 -14.62 -5.43
C ALA A 261 -21.72 -13.32 -5.76
N VAL A 262 -20.97 -12.26 -6.03
CA VAL A 262 -21.47 -10.97 -6.48
C VAL A 262 -21.26 -10.87 -7.99
N ASP A 263 -22.32 -10.59 -8.75
CA ASP A 263 -22.22 -10.33 -10.18
C ASP A 263 -22.28 -8.83 -10.44
N LEU A 264 -21.21 -8.25 -11.02
CA LEU A 264 -21.14 -6.81 -11.30
C LEU A 264 -22.24 -6.34 -12.25
N SER A 265 -22.78 -7.22 -13.11
CA SER A 265 -23.96 -6.91 -13.92
C SER A 265 -25.22 -6.63 -13.10
N VAL A 266 -25.36 -7.22 -11.91
CA VAL A 266 -26.51 -6.96 -11.03
C VAL A 266 -26.35 -5.59 -10.37
N ILE A 267 -25.13 -5.23 -9.94
CA ILE A 267 -24.79 -3.88 -9.46
C ILE A 267 -25.02 -2.84 -10.56
N ALA A 268 -24.49 -3.06 -11.76
CA ALA A 268 -24.65 -2.16 -12.90
C ALA A 268 -26.12 -1.89 -13.27
N SER A 269 -26.99 -2.88 -13.08
CA SER A 269 -28.43 -2.75 -13.38
C SER A 269 -29.20 -1.93 -12.34
N GLY A 270 -28.59 -1.58 -11.19
CA GLY A 270 -29.27 -0.95 -10.05
C GLY A 270 -30.26 -1.87 -9.31
N SER A 271 -30.22 -3.17 -9.60
CA SER A 271 -31.10 -4.16 -8.94
C SER A 271 -30.46 -4.77 -7.68
N SER A 272 -29.18 -4.48 -7.42
CA SER A 272 -28.44 -4.98 -6.26
C SER A 272 -28.65 -4.09 -5.04
N MET A 273 -28.70 -4.72 -3.87
CA MET A 273 -28.51 -4.02 -2.59
C MET A 273 -27.06 -4.03 -2.11
N GLY A 274 -26.14 -4.69 -2.82
CA GLY A 274 -24.75 -4.89 -2.40
C GLY A 274 -23.73 -3.98 -3.10
N GLY A 275 -24.12 -2.81 -3.61
CA GLY A 275 -23.16 -1.91 -4.27
C GLY A 275 -23.78 -0.92 -5.25
N PHE A 276 -22.91 -0.12 -5.87
CA PHE A 276 -23.25 0.79 -6.97
C PHE A 276 -22.13 0.86 -8.01
N VAL A 277 -22.46 1.33 -9.22
CA VAL A 277 -21.51 1.49 -10.33
C VAL A 277 -21.16 2.97 -10.53
N ILE A 278 -19.90 3.23 -10.89
CA ILE A 278 -19.36 4.53 -11.30
C ILE A 278 -18.99 4.43 -12.78
N ASN A 279 -19.70 5.17 -13.64
CA ASN A 279 -19.50 5.15 -15.09
C ASN A 279 -18.53 6.23 -15.56
N GLY A 280 -17.58 5.83 -16.42
CA GLY A 280 -16.62 6.71 -17.08
C GLY A 280 -17.24 7.91 -17.83
N GLU A 281 -16.50 9.03 -17.81
CA GLU A 281 -16.96 10.30 -18.37
C GLU A 281 -17.00 10.26 -19.91
N ASN A 282 -15.87 10.02 -20.58
CA ASN A 282 -15.77 10.00 -22.04
C ASN A 282 -15.09 8.72 -22.53
N GLY A 283 -15.32 8.38 -23.80
CA GLY A 283 -14.68 7.20 -24.40
C GLY A 283 -13.16 7.37 -24.53
N ASN A 284 -12.43 6.29 -24.30
CA ASN A 284 -10.97 6.20 -24.23
C ASN A 284 -10.29 6.92 -23.05
N ASP A 285 -11.04 7.41 -22.06
CA ASP A 285 -10.45 7.99 -20.85
C ASP A 285 -9.83 6.91 -19.92
N TRP A 286 -10.29 5.65 -20.05
CA TRP A 286 -9.85 4.47 -19.28
C TRP A 286 -10.00 4.67 -17.77
N SER A 287 -11.15 5.20 -17.33
CA SER A 287 -11.40 5.38 -15.88
C SER A 287 -11.49 4.03 -15.17
N GLY A 288 -10.92 3.93 -13.97
CA GLY A 288 -10.86 2.67 -13.23
C GLY A 288 -9.61 1.85 -13.51
N ILE A 289 -8.62 2.41 -14.21
CA ILE A 289 -7.28 1.82 -14.37
C ILE A 289 -6.53 1.71 -13.03
N SER A 290 -6.79 2.66 -12.12
CA SER A 290 -6.27 2.73 -10.77
C SER A 290 -7.39 3.28 -9.89
N VAL A 291 -7.70 2.56 -8.83
CA VAL A 291 -8.72 2.89 -7.84
C VAL A 291 -8.15 2.72 -6.44
N SER A 292 -8.65 3.50 -5.49
CA SER A 292 -8.30 3.39 -4.07
C SER A 292 -9.38 4.06 -3.23
N SER A 293 -9.46 3.70 -1.94
CA SER A 293 -10.06 4.59 -0.95
C SER A 293 -9.33 5.95 -0.97
N ALA A 294 -10.08 7.01 -0.75
CA ALA A 294 -9.56 8.34 -0.54
C ALA A 294 -9.53 8.72 0.95
N GLY A 295 -10.09 7.90 1.84
CA GLY A 295 -10.42 8.30 3.21
C GLY A 295 -11.55 9.34 3.24
N ASP A 296 -11.79 9.97 4.39
CA ASP A 296 -12.78 11.04 4.53
C ASP A 296 -12.18 12.39 4.13
N VAL A 297 -12.06 12.63 2.82
CA VAL A 297 -11.47 13.87 2.30
C VAL A 297 -12.37 15.08 2.50
N ASN A 298 -13.61 14.88 2.92
CA ASN A 298 -14.63 15.92 2.98
C ASN A 298 -15.17 16.19 4.40
N GLY A 299 -14.81 15.36 5.37
CA GLY A 299 -15.12 15.51 6.79
C GLY A 299 -16.56 15.15 7.14
N ASP A 300 -17.23 14.28 6.37
CA ASP A 300 -18.61 13.86 6.63
C ASP A 300 -18.73 12.50 7.34
N GLY A 301 -17.59 11.86 7.61
CA GLY A 301 -17.46 10.60 8.34
C GLY A 301 -17.75 9.36 7.51
N LEU A 302 -17.85 9.49 6.19
CA LEU A 302 -17.87 8.37 5.26
C LEU A 302 -16.55 8.36 4.49
N ASP A 303 -16.06 7.16 4.18
CA ASP A 303 -14.90 7.06 3.30
C ASP A 303 -15.28 7.47 1.87
N ASP A 304 -14.40 8.23 1.25
CA ASP A 304 -14.51 8.68 -0.14
C ASP A 304 -13.65 7.79 -1.05
N LEU A 305 -13.78 7.99 -2.37
CA LEU A 305 -13.12 7.16 -3.37
C LEU A 305 -12.33 8.00 -4.35
N ILE A 306 -11.19 7.51 -4.82
CA ILE A 306 -10.45 8.10 -5.94
C ILE A 306 -10.35 7.14 -7.14
N VAL A 307 -10.68 7.66 -8.33
CA VAL A 307 -10.67 6.91 -9.59
C VAL A 307 -9.80 7.62 -10.62
N GLY A 308 -8.76 6.95 -11.10
CA GLY A 308 -7.85 7.45 -12.14
C GLY A 308 -8.36 7.20 -13.56
N ALA A 309 -8.17 8.18 -14.45
CA ALA A 309 -8.50 8.16 -15.88
C ALA A 309 -7.38 8.87 -16.68
N PHE A 310 -6.23 8.21 -16.77
CA PHE A 310 -4.97 8.83 -17.20
C PHE A 310 -4.91 9.24 -18.68
N TYR A 311 -5.84 8.78 -19.52
CA TYR A 311 -5.96 9.21 -20.91
C TYR A 311 -6.99 10.32 -21.14
N ALA A 312 -7.67 10.80 -20.10
CA ALA A 312 -8.61 11.90 -20.26
C ALA A 312 -7.93 13.20 -20.71
N ASP A 313 -8.68 14.04 -21.42
CA ASP A 313 -8.20 15.27 -22.06
C ASP A 313 -8.75 16.55 -21.40
N PRO A 314 -8.46 16.83 -20.11
CA PRO A 314 -8.97 18.03 -19.45
C PRO A 314 -8.43 19.31 -20.10
N ASN A 315 -9.26 20.35 -20.13
CA ASN A 315 -8.86 21.69 -20.58
C ASN A 315 -8.18 21.72 -21.97
N ASN A 316 -8.57 20.80 -22.86
CA ASN A 316 -7.98 20.61 -24.20
C ASN A 316 -6.48 20.22 -24.19
N LYS A 317 -6.03 19.52 -23.16
CA LYS A 317 -4.67 18.96 -23.08
C LYS A 317 -4.75 17.46 -23.30
N SER A 318 -4.27 17.00 -24.46
CA SER A 318 -4.26 15.58 -24.81
C SER A 318 -3.53 14.76 -23.76
N ASP A 319 -4.10 13.65 -23.33
CA ASP A 319 -3.53 12.68 -22.39
C ASP A 319 -2.98 13.34 -21.12
N ALA A 320 -3.53 14.48 -20.70
CA ALA A 320 -3.10 15.10 -19.44
C ALA A 320 -3.56 14.28 -18.25
N GLY A 321 -4.67 13.54 -18.41
CA GLY A 321 -5.26 12.66 -17.42
C GLY A 321 -6.19 13.40 -16.46
N LYS A 322 -7.16 12.68 -15.90
CA LYS A 322 -8.03 13.13 -14.82
C LYS A 322 -8.01 12.10 -13.68
N SER A 323 -8.28 12.58 -12.48
CA SER A 323 -8.73 11.74 -11.37
C SER A 323 -10.05 12.28 -10.84
N TYR A 324 -10.91 11.41 -10.33
CA TYR A 324 -12.21 11.78 -9.80
C TYR A 324 -12.30 11.35 -8.36
N VAL A 325 -12.67 12.28 -7.50
CA VAL A 325 -12.96 12.03 -6.09
C VAL A 325 -14.47 11.91 -5.99
N VAL A 326 -14.95 10.73 -5.60
CA VAL A 326 -16.37 10.42 -5.45
C VAL A 326 -16.65 10.28 -3.97
N PHE A 327 -17.55 11.12 -3.44
CA PHE A 327 -17.83 11.09 -2.02
C PHE A 327 -18.66 9.86 -1.62
N GLY A 328 -18.38 9.35 -0.43
CA GLY A 328 -19.14 8.31 0.23
C GLY A 328 -20.63 8.65 0.29
N LYS A 329 -21.47 7.62 0.23
CA LYS A 329 -22.92 7.78 0.25
C LYS A 329 -23.66 6.51 0.67
N THR A 330 -24.78 6.73 1.33
CA THR A 330 -25.69 5.66 1.80
C THR A 330 -26.60 5.09 0.71
N ASP A 331 -26.94 5.90 -0.30
CA ASP A 331 -27.76 5.45 -1.43
C ASP A 331 -26.91 4.68 -2.46
N LYS A 332 -27.57 3.81 -3.22
CA LYS A 332 -26.92 2.87 -4.14
C LYS A 332 -27.11 3.27 -5.61
N ASP A 333 -27.46 4.53 -5.85
CA ASP A 333 -27.69 5.01 -7.21
C ASP A 333 -26.38 4.99 -8.01
N ALA A 334 -26.46 4.74 -9.31
CA ALA A 334 -25.28 4.81 -10.17
C ALA A 334 -24.71 6.25 -10.19
N VAL A 335 -23.39 6.36 -10.27
CA VAL A 335 -22.66 7.63 -10.39
C VAL A 335 -22.12 7.75 -11.82
N ASP A 336 -22.29 8.91 -12.45
CA ASP A 336 -21.60 9.24 -13.70
C ASP A 336 -20.46 10.23 -13.41
N LEU A 337 -19.24 9.95 -13.86
CA LEU A 337 -18.09 10.82 -13.60
C LEU A 337 -18.23 12.23 -14.21
N SER A 338 -19.11 12.42 -15.20
CA SER A 338 -19.46 13.76 -15.70
C SER A 338 -20.20 14.61 -14.66
N VAL A 339 -20.96 13.99 -13.76
CA VAL A 339 -21.67 14.67 -12.66
C VAL A 339 -20.69 15.06 -11.55
N ILE A 340 -19.72 14.19 -11.27
CA ILE A 340 -18.59 14.48 -10.38
C ILE A 340 -17.75 15.64 -10.92
N ALA A 341 -17.45 15.64 -12.23
CA ALA A 341 -16.74 16.73 -12.90
C ALA A 341 -17.50 18.07 -12.83
N ALA A 342 -18.83 18.02 -12.75
CA ALA A 342 -19.69 19.19 -12.56
C ALA A 342 -19.81 19.62 -11.08
N GLY A 343 -19.16 18.92 -10.13
CA GLY A 343 -19.11 19.26 -8.71
C GLY A 343 -20.31 18.77 -7.89
N THR A 344 -20.96 17.68 -8.31
CA THR A 344 -22.05 17.04 -7.55
C THR A 344 -21.57 15.68 -7.07
N GLY A 345 -21.68 15.41 -5.77
CA GLY A 345 -21.25 14.12 -5.18
C GLY A 345 -19.72 13.91 -5.14
N GLY A 346 -18.93 14.95 -5.36
CA GLY A 346 -17.47 14.86 -5.40
C GLY A 346 -16.84 15.98 -6.22
N PHE A 347 -15.59 15.81 -6.64
CA PHE A 347 -14.89 16.75 -7.52
C PHE A 347 -13.88 16.05 -8.46
N VAL A 348 -13.51 16.74 -9.54
CA VAL A 348 -12.50 16.27 -10.49
C VAL A 348 -11.15 16.96 -10.28
N ILE A 349 -10.07 16.21 -10.47
CA ILE A 349 -8.69 16.67 -10.51
C ILE A 349 -8.20 16.58 -11.97
N ASN A 350 -7.87 17.73 -12.56
CA ASN A 350 -7.47 17.86 -13.96
C ASN A 350 -5.94 17.91 -14.09
N GLY A 351 -5.41 17.10 -15.00
CA GLY A 351 -4.00 17.04 -15.37
C GLY A 351 -3.35 18.39 -15.69
N GLU A 352 -2.11 18.57 -15.22
CA GLU A 352 -1.35 19.80 -15.39
C GLU A 352 -0.90 20.01 -16.85
N SER A 353 -0.38 18.96 -17.49
CA SER A 353 0.38 19.05 -18.75
C SER A 353 -0.09 17.98 -19.72
N ALA A 354 -0.11 18.30 -21.03
CA ALA A 354 -0.39 17.31 -22.07
C ALA A 354 0.62 16.15 -22.00
N GLU A 355 0.14 14.93 -22.26
CA GLU A 355 0.88 13.66 -22.13
C GLU A 355 1.39 13.35 -20.71
N GLY A 356 1.00 14.18 -19.72
CA GLY A 356 1.38 13.99 -18.32
C GLY A 356 0.82 12.71 -17.73
N ARG A 357 -0.35 12.26 -18.20
CA ARG A 357 -1.03 11.03 -17.78
C ARG A 357 -1.22 10.95 -16.27
N SER A 358 -1.66 12.05 -15.64
CA SER A 358 -1.99 12.04 -14.22
C SER A 358 -3.18 11.13 -13.95
N GLY A 359 -3.17 10.43 -12.83
CA GLY A 359 -4.19 9.42 -12.51
C GLY A 359 -3.85 8.03 -13.04
N PHE A 360 -2.58 7.80 -13.44
CA PHE A 360 -2.08 6.46 -13.74
C PHE A 360 -2.00 5.61 -12.48
N SER A 361 -1.58 6.22 -11.37
CA SER A 361 -1.63 5.65 -10.02
C SER A 361 -2.20 6.72 -9.10
N VAL A 362 -3.19 6.34 -8.29
CA VAL A 362 -3.86 7.18 -7.29
C VAL A 362 -3.95 6.43 -5.97
N SER A 363 -3.93 7.15 -4.86
CA SER A 363 -4.16 6.60 -3.52
C SER A 363 -4.63 7.71 -2.58
N SER A 364 -5.21 7.34 -1.44
CA SER A 364 -5.20 8.22 -0.26
C SER A 364 -3.75 8.55 0.10
N ALA A 365 -3.54 9.76 0.60
CA ALA A 365 -2.30 10.20 1.20
C ALA A 365 -2.36 10.20 2.74
N GLY A 366 -3.53 9.94 3.33
CA GLY A 366 -3.79 10.24 4.75
C GLY A 366 -3.81 11.75 5.01
N ASP A 367 -3.82 12.18 6.27
CA ASP A 367 -3.76 13.58 6.67
C ASP A 367 -2.30 14.07 6.70
N VAL A 368 -1.72 14.29 5.52
CA VAL A 368 -0.32 14.72 5.40
C VAL A 368 -0.09 16.15 5.90
N ASN A 369 -1.16 16.90 6.17
CA ASN A 369 -1.08 18.32 6.49
C ASN A 369 -1.58 18.65 7.92
N GLY A 370 -2.18 17.69 8.62
CA GLY A 370 -2.64 17.78 9.99
C GLY A 370 -3.92 18.62 10.15
N ASP A 371 -4.78 18.70 9.13
CA ASP A 371 -6.05 19.43 9.21
C ASP A 371 -7.28 18.56 9.51
N GLY A 372 -7.07 17.26 9.68
CA GLY A 372 -8.06 16.27 10.04
C GLY A 372 -8.95 15.82 8.88
N LEU A 373 -8.55 16.12 7.64
CA LEU A 373 -9.14 15.56 6.43
C LEU A 373 -8.10 14.69 5.75
N ASP A 374 -8.54 13.58 5.16
CA ASP A 374 -7.64 12.79 4.32
C ASP A 374 -7.28 13.57 3.05
N ASP A 375 -6.01 13.46 2.67
CA ASP A 375 -5.45 14.06 1.47
C ASP A 375 -5.27 13.00 0.37
N LEU A 376 -4.93 13.44 -0.84
CA LEU A 376 -4.86 12.57 -2.02
C LEU A 376 -3.48 12.66 -2.68
N ILE A 377 -2.95 11.53 -3.15
CA ILE A 377 -1.78 11.50 -4.02
C ILE A 377 -2.13 11.04 -5.44
N VAL A 378 -1.72 11.82 -6.44
CA VAL A 378 -1.96 11.54 -7.87
C VAL A 378 -0.64 11.48 -8.63
N GLY A 379 -0.31 10.32 -9.18
CA GLY A 379 0.90 10.08 -9.97
C GLY A 379 0.73 10.45 -11.45
N ALA A 380 1.74 11.14 -12.00
CA ALA A 380 1.89 11.48 -13.42
C ALA A 380 3.26 10.97 -13.93
N HIS A 381 3.39 9.65 -14.02
CA HIS A 381 4.65 8.94 -14.27
C HIS A 381 5.39 9.38 -15.55
N ASN A 382 4.66 9.87 -16.56
CA ASN A 382 5.25 10.27 -17.83
C ASN A 382 6.12 11.53 -17.73
N ILE A 383 5.78 12.43 -16.83
CA ILE A 383 6.53 13.67 -16.55
C ILE A 383 7.27 13.61 -15.22
N GLY A 384 7.22 12.47 -14.51
CA GLY A 384 7.92 12.27 -13.24
C GLY A 384 7.44 13.23 -12.15
N LYS A 385 6.13 13.39 -12.00
CA LYS A 385 5.54 14.23 -10.94
C LYS A 385 4.47 13.49 -10.16
N SER A 386 4.43 13.70 -8.85
CA SER A 386 3.30 13.36 -7.99
C SER A 386 2.67 14.64 -7.47
N TYR A 387 1.35 14.65 -7.31
CA TYR A 387 0.62 15.79 -6.80
C TYR A 387 -0.13 15.39 -5.55
N ILE A 388 0.10 16.13 -4.48
CA ILE A 388 -0.64 16.00 -3.24
C ILE A 388 -1.74 17.04 -3.32
N VAL A 389 -2.99 16.60 -3.21
CA VAL A 389 -4.17 17.45 -3.22
C VAL A 389 -4.81 17.35 -1.86
N PHE A 390 -4.89 18.48 -1.15
CA PHE A 390 -5.46 18.48 0.19
C PHE A 390 -6.97 18.23 0.17
N GLY A 391 -7.44 17.51 1.17
CA GLY A 391 -8.84 17.25 1.47
C GLY A 391 -9.65 18.56 1.54
N LYS A 392 -10.91 18.51 1.14
CA LYS A 392 -11.79 19.68 1.12
C LYS A 392 -13.27 19.33 1.05
N ILE A 393 -14.05 20.12 1.79
CA ILE A 393 -15.52 20.12 1.74
C ILE A 393 -16.07 20.65 0.40
N ASN A 394 -15.37 21.61 -0.22
CA ASN A 394 -15.85 22.25 -1.44
C ASN A 394 -15.64 21.35 -2.67
N LYS A 395 -16.67 21.28 -3.52
CA LYS A 395 -16.73 20.37 -4.68
C LYS A 395 -16.18 20.99 -5.98
N SER A 396 -15.40 22.07 -5.87
CA SER A 396 -14.86 22.74 -7.07
C SER A 396 -13.79 21.87 -7.70
N ALA A 397 -13.68 21.87 -9.03
CA ALA A 397 -12.59 21.16 -9.72
C ALA A 397 -11.22 21.68 -9.27
N VAL A 398 -10.23 20.79 -9.24
CA VAL A 398 -8.81 21.10 -8.96
C VAL A 398 -8.03 20.98 -10.27
N ASP A 399 -7.42 22.06 -10.74
CA ASP A 399 -6.42 21.95 -11.81
C ASP A 399 -5.03 21.79 -11.19
N LEU A 400 -4.29 20.74 -11.54
CA LEU A 400 -2.99 20.44 -10.90
C LEU A 400 -1.95 21.56 -11.05
N SER A 401 -2.13 22.51 -11.97
CA SER A 401 -1.32 23.72 -12.03
C SER A 401 -1.44 24.63 -10.80
N VAL A 402 -2.56 24.58 -10.05
CA VAL A 402 -2.71 25.31 -8.79
C VAL A 402 -1.95 24.65 -7.64
N ILE A 403 -1.86 23.31 -7.67
CA ILE A 403 -1.07 22.51 -6.72
C ILE A 403 0.42 22.80 -6.92
N VAL A 404 0.87 22.92 -8.17
CA VAL A 404 2.25 23.35 -8.49
C VAL A 404 2.56 24.76 -7.97
N ALA A 405 1.54 25.62 -7.90
CA ALA A 405 1.66 26.94 -7.28
C ALA A 405 1.53 26.93 -5.74
N GLY A 406 1.43 25.76 -5.12
CA GLY A 406 1.36 25.55 -3.67
C GLY A 406 0.03 25.92 -3.03
N LYS A 407 -1.08 25.76 -3.75
CA LYS A 407 -2.42 26.09 -3.25
C LYS A 407 -3.28 24.83 -3.16
N GLY A 408 -3.73 24.49 -1.95
CA GLY A 408 -4.55 23.30 -1.71
C GLY A 408 -3.78 22.01 -1.91
N GLY A 409 -2.47 22.03 -1.65
CA GLY A 409 -1.56 20.90 -1.84
C GLY A 409 -0.15 21.32 -2.26
N PHE A 410 0.67 20.35 -2.64
CA PHE A 410 2.01 20.55 -3.17
C PHE A 410 2.38 19.51 -4.24
N VAL A 411 3.40 19.82 -5.03
CA VAL A 411 3.95 18.91 -6.06
C VAL A 411 5.27 18.30 -5.61
N ILE A 412 5.47 17.03 -5.94
CA ILE A 412 6.73 16.30 -5.82
C ILE A 412 7.30 16.14 -7.24
N ASN A 413 8.47 16.72 -7.48
CA ASN A 413 9.19 16.58 -8.75
C ASN A 413 10.20 15.42 -8.66
N GLY A 414 10.20 14.57 -9.69
CA GLY A 414 11.11 13.46 -9.84
C GLY A 414 12.59 13.85 -9.83
N GLU A 415 13.46 12.90 -9.46
CA GLU A 415 14.91 13.12 -9.41
C GLU A 415 15.50 13.32 -10.81
N ASN A 416 15.26 12.38 -11.74
CA ASN A 416 15.71 12.47 -13.12
C ASN A 416 14.61 12.14 -14.12
N THR A 417 14.73 12.68 -15.33
CA THR A 417 13.89 12.31 -16.46
C THR A 417 14.16 10.85 -16.86
N GLY A 418 13.12 10.05 -16.97
CA GLY A 418 13.22 8.65 -17.41
C GLY A 418 13.19 7.62 -16.28
N ASP A 419 13.40 8.04 -15.03
CA ASP A 419 13.29 7.18 -13.83
C ASP A 419 11.87 6.67 -13.60
N LYS A 420 10.88 7.24 -14.30
CA LYS A 420 9.44 6.95 -14.15
C LYS A 420 8.98 7.07 -12.69
N SER A 421 9.48 8.08 -11.97
CA SER A 421 8.93 8.41 -10.65
C SER A 421 7.44 8.65 -10.71
N SER A 422 6.72 8.26 -9.66
CA SER A 422 5.24 8.23 -9.60
C SER A 422 4.61 7.17 -10.50
N PHE A 423 5.35 6.10 -10.82
CA PHE A 423 4.77 4.91 -11.45
C PHE A 423 3.76 4.23 -10.51
N SER A 424 4.13 4.12 -9.24
CA SER A 424 3.27 3.73 -8.12
C SER A 424 3.42 4.75 -7.00
N VAL A 425 2.30 5.14 -6.39
CA VAL A 425 2.23 6.07 -5.26
C VAL A 425 1.27 5.52 -4.20
N SER A 426 1.56 5.78 -2.93
CA SER A 426 0.65 5.46 -1.82
C SER A 426 0.90 6.37 -0.62
N SER A 427 -0.04 6.40 0.32
CA SER A 427 0.29 6.76 1.70
C SER A 427 1.34 5.79 2.25
N ALA A 428 2.21 6.32 3.10
CA ALA A 428 3.15 5.54 3.89
C ALA A 428 2.69 5.37 5.36
N GLY A 429 1.64 6.09 5.79
CA GLY A 429 1.33 6.26 7.22
C GLY A 429 2.36 7.17 7.91
N ASP A 430 2.35 7.23 9.24
CA ASP A 430 3.31 8.01 10.04
C ASP A 430 4.60 7.22 10.28
N VAL A 431 5.43 7.10 9.23
CA VAL A 431 6.66 6.29 9.30
C VAL A 431 7.73 6.91 10.17
N ASN A 432 7.57 8.17 10.57
CA ASN A 432 8.56 8.93 11.30
C ASN A 432 8.11 9.32 12.73
N GLY A 433 6.85 9.11 13.07
CA GLY A 433 6.27 9.34 14.38
C GLY A 433 6.03 10.83 14.72
N ASP A 434 5.84 11.69 13.72
CA ASP A 434 5.57 13.12 13.93
C ASP A 434 4.07 13.48 13.93
N GLY A 435 3.20 12.49 13.71
CA GLY A 435 1.75 12.60 13.73
C GLY A 435 1.15 13.17 12.44
N LEU A 436 1.92 13.24 11.36
CA LEU A 436 1.43 13.49 10.01
C LEU A 436 1.62 12.23 9.18
N ASP A 437 0.68 11.97 8.28
CA ASP A 437 0.88 10.89 7.32
C ASP A 437 2.00 11.26 6.33
N ASP A 438 2.81 10.26 6.02
CA ASP A 438 3.91 10.34 5.07
C ASP A 438 3.53 9.68 3.74
N LEU A 439 4.40 9.82 2.73
CA LEU A 439 4.11 9.41 1.36
C LEU A 439 5.21 8.51 0.83
N ILE A 440 4.85 7.51 0.02
CA ILE A 440 5.80 6.70 -0.74
C ILE A 440 5.61 6.88 -2.26
N VAL A 441 6.72 7.13 -2.97
CA VAL A 441 6.74 7.33 -4.43
C VAL A 441 7.74 6.37 -5.07
N GLY A 442 7.25 5.47 -5.91
CA GLY A 442 8.07 4.51 -6.66
C GLY A 442 8.65 5.09 -7.97
N ALA A 443 9.90 4.73 -8.27
CA ALA A 443 10.63 5.10 -9.48
C ALA A 443 11.41 3.88 -10.03
N PRO A 444 10.70 2.90 -10.63
CA PRO A 444 11.26 1.59 -10.98
C PRO A 444 12.38 1.63 -12.02
N HIS A 445 12.49 2.70 -12.80
CA HIS A 445 13.54 2.84 -13.80
C HIS A 445 14.75 3.64 -13.32
N ALA A 446 14.75 4.09 -12.07
CA ALA A 446 15.90 4.80 -11.51
C ALA A 446 17.13 3.87 -11.43
N GLY A 447 18.29 4.41 -11.78
CA GLY A 447 19.57 3.74 -11.57
C GLY A 447 20.17 4.03 -10.19
N PHE A 448 20.95 3.10 -9.65
CA PHE A 448 21.69 3.28 -8.41
C PHE A 448 23.07 2.61 -8.49
N ASN A 449 24.15 3.29 -8.10
CA ASN A 449 25.51 2.73 -8.06
C ASN A 449 25.94 1.96 -9.33
N SER A 450 25.62 2.52 -10.51
CA SER A 450 25.87 1.91 -11.84
C SER A 450 25.03 0.68 -12.18
N LYS A 451 24.00 0.39 -11.37
CA LYS A 451 22.98 -0.62 -11.64
C LYS A 451 21.79 0.07 -12.30
N ASP A 452 21.61 -0.16 -13.60
CA ASP A 452 20.49 0.41 -14.36
C ASP A 452 19.18 -0.23 -13.92
N LYS A 453 18.12 0.58 -13.77
CA LYS A 453 16.79 0.12 -13.33
C LYS A 453 16.81 -0.80 -12.10
N ALA A 454 17.74 -0.57 -11.18
CA ALA A 454 17.62 -1.16 -9.85
C ALA A 454 16.34 -0.67 -9.16
N GLY A 455 15.89 0.53 -9.53
CA GLY A 455 14.73 1.18 -8.99
C GLY A 455 15.05 1.93 -7.71
N LYS A 456 14.19 2.88 -7.38
CA LYS A 456 14.21 3.61 -6.11
C LYS A 456 12.79 3.82 -5.64
N SER A 457 12.61 3.89 -4.33
CA SER A 457 11.38 4.35 -3.71
C SER A 457 11.71 5.50 -2.77
N TYR A 458 10.88 6.54 -2.74
CA TYR A 458 11.13 7.75 -1.97
C TYR A 458 10.06 7.93 -0.93
N ILE A 459 10.49 8.07 0.32
CA ILE A 459 9.63 8.38 1.45
C ILE A 459 9.71 9.89 1.64
N VAL A 460 8.56 10.54 1.57
CA VAL A 460 8.42 11.99 1.67
C VAL A 460 7.59 12.28 2.89
N PHE A 461 8.17 12.98 3.87
CA PHE A 461 7.47 13.26 5.10
C PHE A 461 6.34 14.29 4.92
N GLY A 462 5.25 14.09 5.65
CA GLY A 462 4.10 14.97 5.73
C GLY A 462 4.48 16.40 6.09
N LYS A 463 3.69 17.36 5.64
CA LYS A 463 3.88 18.77 5.96
C LYS A 463 2.65 19.64 5.72
N THR A 464 2.59 20.69 6.53
CA THR A 464 1.53 21.71 6.50
C THR A 464 1.64 22.76 5.40
N ASN A 465 2.77 22.88 4.70
CA ASN A 465 2.98 23.94 3.69
C ASN A 465 2.97 23.42 2.25
N GLY A 466 2.41 24.21 1.34
CA GLY A 466 2.29 23.89 -0.09
C GLY A 466 3.57 24.01 -0.93
N SER A 467 4.77 24.11 -0.33
CA SER A 467 6.00 24.28 -1.13
C SER A 467 6.28 23.04 -1.97
N ALA A 468 6.85 23.19 -3.17
CA ALA A 468 7.24 22.01 -3.96
C ALA A 468 8.38 21.21 -3.28
N ILE A 469 8.40 19.91 -3.52
CA ILE A 469 9.46 18.97 -3.11
C ILE A 469 10.18 18.48 -4.37
N ASN A 470 11.50 18.23 -4.26
CA ASN A 470 12.26 17.53 -5.29
C ASN A 470 12.81 16.24 -4.69
N LEU A 471 12.64 15.11 -5.38
CA LEU A 471 13.12 13.81 -4.89
C LEU A 471 14.64 13.75 -4.74
N SER A 472 15.40 14.61 -5.44
CA SER A 472 16.84 14.77 -5.19
C SER A 472 17.16 15.33 -3.79
N ALA A 473 16.26 16.13 -3.20
CA ALA A 473 16.40 16.59 -1.82
C ALA A 473 16.10 15.46 -0.83
N ILE A 474 15.08 14.66 -1.11
CA ILE A 474 14.75 13.45 -0.33
C ILE A 474 15.90 12.44 -0.35
N ALA A 475 16.49 12.20 -1.53
CA ALA A 475 17.67 11.34 -1.67
C ALA A 475 18.89 11.84 -0.87
N SER A 476 18.94 13.15 -0.59
CA SER A 476 19.97 13.77 0.25
C SER A 476 19.61 13.83 1.75
N GLY A 477 18.46 13.27 2.14
CA GLY A 477 17.97 13.18 3.51
C GLY A 477 17.21 14.43 4.00
N ALA A 478 16.69 15.27 3.11
CA ALA A 478 15.94 16.46 3.48
C ALA A 478 14.43 16.26 3.29
N GLY A 479 13.69 16.12 4.40
CA GLY A 479 12.23 15.97 4.40
C GLY A 479 11.75 14.55 4.06
N GLY A 480 12.59 13.55 4.31
CA GLY A 480 12.32 12.14 4.02
C GLY A 480 13.61 11.37 3.72
N PHE A 481 13.49 10.15 3.22
CA PHE A 481 14.62 9.30 2.83
C PHE A 481 14.32 8.50 1.56
N VAL A 482 15.37 7.90 0.99
CA VAL A 482 15.27 7.06 -0.21
C VAL A 482 15.59 5.60 0.11
N ILE A 483 14.85 4.68 -0.49
CA ILE A 483 15.13 3.26 -0.56
C ILE A 483 15.76 2.99 -1.93
N ASN A 484 17.01 2.54 -1.94
CA ASN A 484 17.74 2.22 -3.16
C ASN A 484 17.63 0.74 -3.50
N GLY A 485 17.28 0.43 -4.75
CA GLY A 485 17.16 -0.93 -5.26
C GLY A 485 18.45 -1.74 -5.19
N GLU A 486 18.29 -3.07 -5.12
CA GLU A 486 19.38 -4.02 -4.91
C GLU A 486 20.18 -4.24 -6.20
N ASP A 487 19.64 -4.90 -7.22
CA ASP A 487 20.36 -5.30 -8.44
C ASP A 487 19.81 -4.70 -9.75
N THR A 488 20.56 -4.85 -10.85
CA THR A 488 20.20 -4.25 -12.14
C THR A 488 18.92 -4.89 -12.69
N ASN A 489 17.96 -4.07 -13.13
CA ASN A 489 16.64 -4.46 -13.62
C ASN A 489 15.66 -5.03 -12.57
N ASP A 490 15.98 -5.04 -11.29
CA ASP A 490 15.06 -5.49 -10.23
C ASP A 490 13.78 -4.64 -10.17
N GLN A 491 13.84 -3.38 -10.64
CA GLN A 491 12.71 -2.44 -10.72
C GLN A 491 12.02 -2.18 -9.37
N ASN A 492 12.80 -1.99 -8.29
CA ASN A 492 12.27 -1.50 -7.03
C ASN A 492 11.36 -0.28 -7.22
N GLY A 493 10.20 -0.30 -6.57
CA GLY A 493 9.23 0.80 -6.65
C GLY A 493 8.26 0.65 -7.83
N HIS A 494 8.20 -0.54 -8.44
CA HIS A 494 7.13 -0.88 -9.39
C HIS A 494 5.76 -0.87 -8.70
N SER A 495 5.69 -1.43 -7.49
CA SER A 495 4.55 -1.33 -6.57
C SER A 495 5.08 -0.96 -5.18
N VAL A 496 4.42 0.01 -4.55
CA VAL A 496 4.74 0.52 -3.21
C VAL A 496 3.46 0.66 -2.40
N SER A 497 3.54 0.45 -1.09
CA SER A 497 2.46 0.76 -0.15
C SER A 497 3.00 0.98 1.27
N SER A 498 2.20 1.57 2.14
CA SER A 498 2.34 1.34 3.57
C SER A 498 2.18 -0.16 3.85
N ALA A 499 2.96 -0.64 4.82
CA ALA A 499 2.83 -1.98 5.37
C ALA A 499 2.01 -1.99 6.67
N GLY A 500 1.71 -0.81 7.25
CA GLY A 500 1.25 -0.71 8.64
C GLY A 500 2.38 -1.00 9.63
N ASP A 501 2.08 -1.20 10.91
CA ASP A 501 3.05 -1.53 11.95
C ASP A 501 3.29 -3.05 12.00
N VAL A 502 4.07 -3.57 11.04
CA VAL A 502 4.31 -5.02 10.92
C VAL A 502 5.23 -5.56 12.01
N ASN A 503 5.92 -4.67 12.73
CA ASN A 503 6.93 -5.04 13.71
C ASN A 503 6.55 -4.68 15.17
N GLY A 504 5.45 -3.94 15.35
CA GLY A 504 4.87 -3.59 16.64
C GLY A 504 5.61 -2.50 17.40
N ASP A 505 6.36 -1.63 16.70
CA ASP A 505 7.10 -0.52 17.34
C ASP A 505 6.34 0.81 17.37
N GLY A 506 5.15 0.85 16.77
CA GLY A 506 4.25 1.98 16.71
C GLY A 506 4.58 3.01 15.63
N LEU A 507 5.49 2.69 14.70
CA LEU A 507 5.68 3.43 13.47
C LEU A 507 5.12 2.61 12.30
N ASP A 508 4.57 3.31 11.31
CA ASP A 508 4.19 2.62 10.09
C ASP A 508 5.43 2.17 9.30
N ASP A 509 5.37 0.94 8.80
CA ASP A 509 6.41 0.33 7.97
C ASP A 509 6.03 0.43 6.49
N LEU A 510 6.95 0.04 5.62
CA LEU A 510 6.85 0.22 4.18
C LEU A 510 7.04 -1.10 3.46
N ILE A 511 6.24 -1.37 2.42
CA ILE A 511 6.47 -2.50 1.52
C ILE A 511 6.76 -2.03 0.09
N VAL A 512 7.81 -2.59 -0.51
CA VAL A 512 8.20 -2.29 -1.89
C VAL A 512 8.44 -3.57 -2.70
N GLY A 513 7.89 -3.60 -3.92
CA GLY A 513 8.03 -4.70 -4.86
C GLY A 513 9.19 -4.51 -5.84
N ALA A 514 9.88 -5.62 -6.14
CA ALA A 514 10.96 -5.74 -7.13
C ALA A 514 10.76 -7.04 -7.93
N PHE A 515 9.72 -7.06 -8.76
CA PHE A 515 9.19 -8.27 -9.40
C PHE A 515 10.16 -8.96 -10.38
N ASN A 516 11.16 -8.25 -10.90
CA ASN A 516 12.21 -8.81 -11.77
C ASN A 516 13.46 -9.29 -11.01
N ALA A 517 13.46 -9.24 -9.68
CA ALA A 517 14.63 -9.69 -8.92
C ALA A 517 14.83 -11.21 -9.05
N ASP A 518 16.09 -11.64 -8.92
CA ASP A 518 16.52 -13.03 -9.13
C ASP A 518 16.94 -13.74 -7.83
N PRO A 519 16.09 -13.84 -6.78
CA PRO A 519 16.50 -14.46 -5.52
C PRO A 519 16.84 -15.94 -5.70
N ASN A 520 17.82 -16.41 -4.93
CA ASN A 520 18.20 -17.82 -4.89
C ASN A 520 18.53 -18.42 -6.28
N ASN A 521 19.01 -17.59 -7.22
CA ASN A 521 19.28 -17.94 -8.63
C ASN A 521 18.03 -18.39 -9.42
N LYS A 522 16.84 -17.89 -9.06
CA LYS A 522 15.60 -18.10 -9.80
C LYS A 522 15.28 -16.82 -10.56
N SER A 523 15.45 -16.86 -11.88
CA SER A 523 15.23 -15.69 -12.74
C SER A 523 13.79 -15.18 -12.60
N ASP A 524 13.61 -13.87 -12.42
CA ASP A 524 12.31 -13.20 -12.34
C ASP A 524 11.36 -13.86 -11.32
N ALA A 525 11.90 -14.50 -10.28
CA ALA A 525 11.06 -14.99 -9.18
C ALA A 525 10.48 -13.82 -8.36
N GLY A 526 11.17 -12.68 -8.41
CA GLY A 526 10.79 -11.45 -7.76
C GLY A 526 11.16 -11.43 -6.28
N LYS A 527 11.32 -10.22 -5.75
CA LYS A 527 11.50 -9.95 -4.32
C LYS A 527 10.50 -8.89 -3.89
N SER A 528 10.13 -8.94 -2.62
CA SER A 528 9.49 -7.82 -1.92
C SER A 528 10.28 -7.50 -0.67
N TYR A 529 10.26 -6.25 -0.23
CA TYR A 529 11.03 -5.80 0.93
C TYR A 529 10.11 -5.04 1.85
N VAL A 530 10.17 -5.38 3.14
CA VAL A 530 9.70 -4.49 4.18
C VAL A 530 10.86 -3.63 4.64
N VAL A 531 10.62 -2.32 4.78
CA VAL A 531 11.53 -1.37 5.40
C VAL A 531 10.82 -0.77 6.60
N PHE A 532 11.46 -0.87 7.78
CA PHE A 532 10.84 -0.40 9.00
C PHE A 532 10.83 1.12 9.11
N GLY A 533 9.75 1.65 9.71
CA GLY A 533 9.59 3.05 10.04
C GLY A 533 10.76 3.57 10.88
N LYS A 534 11.14 4.84 10.65
CA LYS A 534 12.27 5.44 11.35
C LYS A 534 12.24 6.96 11.33
N THR A 535 12.73 7.53 12.44
CA THR A 535 12.84 8.99 12.66
C THR A 535 14.01 9.66 11.93
N ASP A 536 15.00 8.89 11.47
CA ASP A 536 16.16 9.43 10.75
C ASP A 536 15.96 9.41 9.23
N THR A 537 16.66 10.29 8.53
CA THR A 537 16.54 10.45 7.08
C THR A 537 17.63 9.74 6.28
N LYS A 538 18.34 8.77 6.88
CA LYS A 538 19.35 8.01 6.14
C LYS A 538 18.71 7.18 5.04
N ALA A 539 19.38 7.09 3.89
CA ALA A 539 18.96 6.18 2.84
C ALA A 539 19.02 4.72 3.33
N VAL A 540 18.12 3.90 2.82
CA VAL A 540 18.10 2.45 3.03
C VAL A 540 18.53 1.79 1.73
N ASP A 541 19.57 0.98 1.76
CA ASP A 541 20.01 0.19 0.61
C ASP A 541 19.43 -1.22 0.75
N LEU A 542 18.64 -1.69 -0.22
CA LEU A 542 18.01 -3.00 -0.12
C LEU A 542 18.98 -4.18 -0.09
N ALA A 543 20.21 -3.97 -0.55
CA ALA A 543 21.30 -4.95 -0.37
C ALA A 543 21.62 -5.18 1.11
N ASP A 544 21.49 -4.15 1.97
CA ASP A 544 21.70 -4.26 3.41
C ASP A 544 20.52 -4.97 4.08
N VAL A 545 19.28 -4.65 3.67
CA VAL A 545 18.06 -5.36 4.12
C VAL A 545 18.14 -6.85 3.77
N SER A 546 18.57 -7.19 2.54
CA SER A 546 18.80 -8.57 2.11
C SER A 546 19.89 -9.28 2.92
N ALA A 547 20.88 -8.54 3.44
CA ALA A 547 21.92 -9.07 4.30
C ALA A 547 21.52 -9.16 5.78
N GLY A 548 20.34 -8.65 6.14
CA GLY A 548 19.83 -8.60 7.51
C GLY A 548 20.45 -7.49 8.37
N ASN A 549 20.90 -6.39 7.76
CA ASN A 549 21.61 -5.27 8.41
C ASN A 549 20.77 -4.01 8.59
#